data_AF-A0A744J1E8-F1
#
_entry.id   AF-A0A744J1E8-F1
#
_cell.length_a   1.000
_cell.length_b   1.000
_cell.length_c   1.000
_cell.angle_alpha   90.00
_cell.angle_beta   90.00
_cell.angle_gamma   90.00
#
_symmetry.space_group_name_H-M   'P 1'
#
loop_
_entity.id
_entity.type
_entity.pdbx_description
1 polymer ?
#
loop_
_entity_poly.entity_id
_entity_poly.type
_entity_poly.pdbx_seq_one_letter_code
_entity_poly.pdbx_strand_id
1 'polypeptide(L)' 'MGGGSTGVAALQSGRKFIGIEMSEHYFDVACRRLEKATYTPF' A
#
# COMPACT_ATOMS: atom_id res chain seq x y z
N MET A 1 3.24 8.94 1.76
CA MET A 1 3.18 7.65 1.03
C MET A 1 2.82 7.81 -0.44
N GLY A 2 2.37 9.01 -0.87
CA GLY A 2 1.92 9.28 -2.24
C GLY A 2 0.80 8.31 -2.64
N GLY A 3 0.87 7.78 -3.86
CA GLY A 3 -0.04 6.72 -4.31
C GLY A 3 0.24 5.32 -3.75
N GLY A 4 1.13 5.15 -2.76
CA GLY A 4 1.36 3.87 -2.09
C GLY A 4 2.14 2.81 -2.90
N SER A 5 2.84 3.18 -3.98
CA SER A 5 3.55 2.23 -4.88
C SER A 5 4.59 1.38 -4.15
N THR A 6 5.37 1.96 -3.24
CA THR A 6 6.35 1.23 -2.43
C THR A 6 5.67 0.17 -1.54
N GLY A 7 4.52 0.50 -0.96
CA GLY A 7 3.78 -0.44 -0.13
C GLY A 7 3.14 -1.57 -0.94
N VAL A 8 2.63 -1.27 -2.14
CA VAL A 8 2.15 -2.29 -3.08
C VAL A 8 3.27 -3.28 -3.41
N ALA A 9 4.45 -2.79 -3.79
CA ALA A 9 5.58 -3.64 -4.11
C ALA A 9 6.05 -4.47 -2.90
N ALA A 10 6.05 -3.88 -1.70
CA ALA A 10 6.40 -4.59 -0.47
C ALA A 10 5.42 -5.73 -0.18
N LEU A 11 4.10 -5.45 -0.20
CA LEU A 11 3.07 -6.46 0.02
C LEU A 11 3.16 -7.58 -1.01
N GLN A 12 3.24 -7.27 -2.30
CA GLN A 12 3.39 -8.24 -3.39
C GLN A 12 4.67 -9.10 -3.27
N SER A 13 5.70 -8.58 -2.61
CA SER A 13 6.94 -9.31 -2.32
C SER A 13 6.90 -10.11 -1.01
N GLY A 14 5.72 -10.26 -0.40
CA GLY A 14 5.54 -10.96 0.87
C GLY A 14 6.11 -10.22 2.09
N ARG A 15 6.31 -8.90 1.99
CA ARG A 15 6.89 -8.07 3.06
C ARG A 15 5.83 -7.25 3.75
N LYS A 16 6.04 -6.97 5.04
CA LYS A 16 5.24 -6.00 5.79
C LYS A 16 5.58 -4.57 5.34
N PHE A 17 4.60 -3.68 5.41
CA PHE A 17 4.77 -2.27 5.05
C PHE A 17 4.05 -1.36 6.05
N ILE A 18 4.67 -0.23 6.37
CA ILE A 18 4.07 0.90 7.10
C ILE A 18 4.43 2.19 6.37
N GLY A 19 3.48 3.13 6.29
CA GLY A 19 3.70 4.43 5.67
C GLY A 19 2.79 5.49 6.28
N ILE A 20 3.23 6.74 6.21
CA ILE A 20 2.46 7.91 6.59
C ILE A 20 2.18 8.77 5.35
N GLU A 21 1.04 9.45 5.33
CA GLU A 21 0.65 10.39 4.28
C GLU A 21 -0.13 11.53 4.91
N MET A 22 0.13 12.75 4.43
CA MET A 22 -0.46 13.97 4.98
C MET A 22 -1.69 14.41 4.19
N SER A 23 -1.71 14.14 2.89
CA SER A 23 -2.87 14.45 2.06
C SER A 23 -3.95 13.40 2.24
N GLU A 24 -5.12 13.80 2.71
CA GLU A 24 -6.30 12.94 2.85
C GLU A 24 -6.66 12.22 1.54
N HIS A 25 -6.64 12.97 0.42
CA HIS A 25 -6.88 12.39 -0.91
C HIS A 25 -5.88 11.26 -1.25
N TYR A 26 -4.59 11.49 -1.03
CA TYR A 26 -3.58 10.46 -1.33
C TYR A 26 -3.59 9.32 -0.31
N PHE A 27 -3.96 9.59 0.94
CA PHE A 27 -4.16 8.57 1.96
C PHE A 27 -5.23 7.57 1.50
N ASP A 28 -6.41 8.06 1.08
CA ASP A 28 -7.49 7.22 0.57
C ASP A 28 -7.09 6.42 -0.69
N VAL A 29 -6.43 7.09 -1.64
CA VAL A 29 -5.93 6.43 -2.86
C VAL A 29 -4.93 5.33 -2.52
N ALA A 30 -4.02 5.58 -1.59
CA ALA A 30 -3.02 4.61 -1.19
C ALA A 30 -3.62 3.43 -0.40
N CYS A 31 -4.55 3.68 0.53
CA CYS A 31 -5.28 2.62 1.26
C CYS A 31 -5.98 1.66 0.30
N ARG A 32 -6.77 2.18 -0.65
CA ARG A 32 -7.46 1.36 -1.67
C ARG A 32 -6.50 0.52 -2.52
N ARG A 33 -5.29 1.01 -2.77
CA ARG A 33 -4.27 0.28 -3.53
C ARG A 33 -3.61 -0.81 -2.70
N LEU A 34 -3.32 -0.54 -1.44
CA LEU A 34 -2.71 -1.51 -0.52
C LEU A 34 -3.67 -2.66 -0.18
N GLU A 35 -4.97 -2.37 -0.01
CA GLU A 35 -6.01 -3.39 0.18
C GLU A 35 -6.12 -4.36 -1.00
N LYS A 36 -5.88 -3.90 -2.22
CA LYS A 36 -5.85 -4.74 -3.43
C LYS A 36 -4.54 -5.49 -3.62
N ALA A 37 -3.47 -5.07 -2.96
CA ALA A 37 -2.14 -5.63 -3.10
C ALA A 37 -1.87 -6.78 -2.13
N THR A 38 -2.91 -7.40 -1.55
CA THR A 38 -2.78 -8.52 -0.63
C THR A 38 -2.04 -9.67 -1.28
N TYR A 39 -0.90 -10.04 -0.70
CA TYR A 39 -0.21 -11.26 -1.04
C TYR A 39 -0.92 -12.44 -0.37
N THR A 40 -1.62 -13.23 -1.18
CA THR A 40 -2.14 -14.53 -0.76
C THR A 40 -1.22 -15.59 -1.36
N PRO A 41 -0.28 -16.16 -0.59
CA PRO A 41 0.30 -17.43 -0.98
C PRO A 41 -0.80 -18.50 -0.85
N PHE A 42 -0.76 -19.51 -1.72
CA PHE A 42 -1.73 -20.61 -1.92
C PHE A 42 -2.84 -20.32 -2.94
#